data_AF-A0A7K1AG25-F1
#
_entry.id   AF-A0A7K1AG25-F1
#
_cell.length_a   1.000
_cell.length_b   1.000
_cell.length_c   1.000
_cell.angle_alpha   90.00
_cell.angle_beta   90.00
_cell.angle_gamma   90.00
#
_symmetry.space_group_name_H-M   'P 1'
#
loop_
_entity.id
_entity.type
_entity.pdbx_description
1 polymer ?
#
loop_
_entity_poly.entity_id
_entity_poly.type
_entity_poly.pdbx_seq_one_letter_code
_entity_poly.pdbx_strand_id
1 'polypeptide(L)'
;MITTSSKLFYGLGTLSFVGALVWVIAHDGSSLGSVALIFLAISLLFLGGIASYVRDGHVLSTDTAAHASAPAAQSASGNSWWPLASALSLGMVVVGLISSPGIFKIGIALSIAMFGEWMITNWSDRASANAAYNEKVRGWVVHPLEIPIGGALLMTVIVLSFSRIMLSVASESGPIIFAVVGTAVLVGGSLVSVRRGV
;
A
#
# COMPACT_ATOMS: atom_id res chain seq x y z
N MET A 1 -30.66 -17.10 -1.17
CA MET A 1 -30.97 -16.31 0.04
C MET A 1 -30.03 -15.11 0.05
N ILE A 2 -30.54 -13.88 0.18
CA ILE A 2 -29.70 -12.66 0.25
C ILE A 2 -29.02 -12.62 1.62
N THR A 3 -27.70 -12.41 1.65
CA THR A 3 -26.90 -12.37 2.87
C THR A 3 -27.25 -11.14 3.72
N THR A 4 -27.01 -11.22 5.04
CA THR A 4 -27.23 -10.09 5.96
C THR A 4 -26.47 -8.84 5.55
N SER A 5 -25.24 -8.97 5.05
CA SER A 5 -24.43 -7.86 4.54
C SER A 5 -25.06 -7.20 3.31
N SER A 6 -25.49 -7.98 2.31
CA SER A 6 -26.15 -7.45 1.12
C SER A 6 -27.46 -6.73 1.43
N LYS A 7 -28.24 -7.22 2.40
CA LYS A 7 -29.48 -6.54 2.83
C LYS A 7 -29.21 -5.14 3.37
N LEU A 8 -28.14 -4.97 4.14
CA LEU A 8 -27.73 -3.66 4.66
C LEU A 8 -27.36 -2.71 3.51
N PHE A 9 -26.56 -3.16 2.54
CA PHE A 9 -26.17 -2.35 1.40
C PHE A 9 -27.35 -1.97 0.50
N TYR A 10 -28.26 -2.92 0.20
CA TYR A 10 -29.48 -2.62 -0.55
C TYR A 10 -30.42 -1.68 0.21
N GLY A 11 -30.57 -1.87 1.53
CA GLY A 11 -31.37 -0.99 2.38
C GLY A 11 -30.83 0.44 2.43
N LEU A 12 -29.53 0.61 2.67
CA LEU A 12 -28.91 1.94 2.67
C LEU A 12 -28.90 2.58 1.28
N GLY A 13 -28.68 1.78 0.22
CA GLY A 13 -28.68 2.27 -1.16
C GLY A 13 -30.06 2.78 -1.59
N THR A 14 -31.12 2.02 -1.28
CA THR A 14 -32.51 2.46 -1.53
C THR A 14 -32.89 3.68 -0.70
N LEU A 15 -32.49 3.73 0.57
CA LEU A 15 -32.70 4.90 1.43
C LEU A 15 -31.98 6.14 0.89
N SER A 16 -30.74 6.00 0.42
CA SER A 16 -29.98 7.09 -0.21
C SER A 16 -30.65 7.57 -1.50
N PHE A 17 -31.19 6.66 -2.31
CA PHE A 17 -31.94 7.01 -3.52
C PHE A 17 -33.22 7.79 -3.20
N VAL A 18 -34.01 7.32 -2.23
CA VAL A 18 -35.19 8.06 -1.75
C VAL A 18 -34.79 9.42 -1.19
N GLY A 19 -33.71 9.48 -0.40
CA GLY A 19 -33.14 10.73 0.11
C GLY A 19 -32.78 11.71 -1.01
N ALA A 20 -32.25 11.22 -2.13
CA ALA A 20 -31.94 12.07 -3.28
C ALA A 20 -33.21 12.70 -3.87
N LEU A 21 -34.31 11.93 -4.00
CA LEU A 21 -35.60 12.45 -4.47
C LEU A 21 -36.16 13.50 -3.50
N VAL A 22 -36.12 13.21 -2.20
CA VAL A 22 -36.55 14.16 -1.15
C VAL A 22 -35.72 15.44 -1.20
N TRP A 23 -34.40 15.34 -1.43
CA TRP A 23 -33.52 16.49 -1.54
C TRP A 23 -33.92 17.42 -2.68
N VAL A 24 -34.16 16.87 -3.87
CA VAL A 24 -34.59 17.63 -5.06
C VAL A 24 -35.90 18.36 -4.79
N ILE A 25 -36.86 17.70 -4.15
CA ILE A 25 -38.17 18.28 -3.82
C ILE A 25 -38.04 19.38 -2.77
N ALA A 26 -37.23 19.17 -1.74
CA ALA A 26 -37.07 20.10 -0.63
C ALA A 26 -36.21 21.35 -0.96
N HIS A 27 -35.39 21.29 -2.02
CA HIS A 27 -34.45 22.35 -2.39
C HIS A 27 -34.68 22.88 -3.80
N ASP A 28 -35.93 22.95 -4.25
CA ASP A 28 -36.34 23.57 -5.52
C ASP A 28 -35.53 23.09 -6.75
N GLY A 29 -35.16 21.80 -6.78
CA GLY A 29 -34.38 21.24 -7.88
C GLY A 29 -32.85 21.38 -7.77
N SER A 30 -32.31 21.81 -6.62
CA SER A 30 -30.86 21.88 -6.39
C SER A 30 -30.16 20.53 -6.61
N SER A 31 -29.12 20.53 -7.44
CA SER A 31 -28.46 19.32 -7.94
C SER A 31 -27.33 18.80 -7.05
N LEU A 32 -26.74 19.64 -6.19
CA LEU A 32 -25.50 19.27 -5.51
C LEU A 32 -25.69 18.13 -4.49
N GLY A 33 -26.73 18.21 -3.64
CA GLY A 33 -27.03 17.17 -2.67
C GLY A 33 -27.63 15.91 -3.29
N SER A 34 -28.44 16.06 -4.34
CA SER A 34 -29.06 14.92 -5.02
C SER A 34 -28.05 14.09 -5.80
N VAL A 35 -27.08 14.73 -6.47
CA VAL A 35 -25.97 14.04 -7.16
C VAL A 35 -25.14 13.22 -6.16
N ALA A 36 -24.79 13.79 -5.00
CA ALA A 36 -24.05 13.07 -3.97
C ALA A 36 -24.82 11.84 -3.45
N LEU A 37 -26.12 11.99 -3.19
CA LEU A 37 -26.98 10.92 -2.69
C LEU A 37 -27.24 9.83 -3.75
N ILE A 38 -27.34 10.18 -5.03
CA ILE A 38 -27.43 9.23 -6.14
C ILE A 38 -26.12 8.45 -6.28
N PHE A 39 -24.97 9.13 -6.22
CA PHE A 39 -23.67 8.47 -6.31
C PHE A 39 -23.45 7.50 -5.14
N LEU A 40 -23.82 7.91 -3.93
CA LEU A 40 -23.81 7.05 -2.75
C LEU A 40 -24.75 5.85 -2.93
N ALA A 41 -25.97 6.07 -3.45
CA ALA A 41 -26.91 4.99 -3.72
C ALA A 41 -26.34 3.97 -4.71
N ILE A 42 -25.80 4.41 -5.84
CA ILE A 42 -25.18 3.53 -6.84
C ILE A 42 -24.02 2.74 -6.23
N SER A 43 -23.15 3.41 -5.48
CA SER A 43 -22.00 2.77 -4.81
C SER A 43 -22.45 1.67 -3.84
N LEU A 44 -23.47 1.95 -3.02
CA LEU A 44 -24.02 1.00 -2.05
C LEU A 44 -24.72 -0.17 -2.75
N LEU A 45 -25.52 0.10 -3.80
CA LEU A 45 -26.17 -0.96 -4.57
C LEU A 45 -25.15 -1.86 -5.29
N PHE A 46 -24.07 -1.28 -5.80
CA PHE A 46 -22.96 -2.00 -6.41
C PHE A 46 -22.23 -2.89 -5.38
N LEU A 47 -21.89 -2.35 -4.21
CA LEU A 47 -21.32 -3.12 -3.10
C LEU A 47 -22.27 -4.23 -2.63
N GLY A 48 -23.58 -3.97 -2.59
CA GLY A 48 -24.61 -4.98 -2.33
C GLY A 48 -24.63 -6.09 -3.38
N GLY A 49 -24.41 -5.75 -4.66
CA GLY A 49 -24.24 -6.71 -5.75
C GLY A 49 -23.02 -7.61 -5.54
N ILE A 50 -21.86 -7.03 -5.21
CA ILE A 50 -20.63 -7.79 -4.91
C ILE A 50 -20.86 -8.71 -3.71
N ALA A 51 -21.40 -8.19 -2.61
CA ALA A 51 -21.67 -8.98 -1.41
C ALA A 51 -22.65 -10.14 -1.67
N SER A 52 -23.60 -9.96 -2.59
CA SER A 52 -24.57 -10.98 -2.99
C SER A 52 -23.95 -12.06 -3.87
N TYR A 53 -22.93 -11.70 -4.65
CA TYR A 53 -22.20 -12.61 -5.51
C TYR A 53 -21.17 -13.43 -4.72
N VAL A 54 -20.32 -12.78 -3.92
CA VAL A 54 -19.19 -13.41 -3.22
C VAL A 54 -19.67 -14.22 -2.00
N ARG A 55 -20.63 -13.70 -1.23
CA ARG A 55 -21.29 -14.38 -0.09
C ARG A 55 -20.37 -14.93 1.01
N ASP A 56 -19.11 -14.50 1.05
CA ASP A 56 -18.06 -14.91 1.97
C ASP A 56 -18.29 -14.46 3.43
N GLY A 57 -19.01 -13.35 3.63
CA GLY A 57 -19.31 -12.80 4.96
C GLY A 57 -20.54 -13.40 5.67
N HIS A 58 -21.12 -14.52 5.21
CA HIS A 58 -22.38 -15.04 5.74
C HIS A 58 -22.22 -16.39 6.44
N VAL A 59 -22.06 -16.35 7.77
CA VAL A 59 -22.17 -17.52 8.65
C VAL A 59 -23.29 -17.26 9.64
N LEU A 60 -24.23 -18.20 9.77
CA LEU A 60 -25.33 -18.10 10.74
C LEU A 60 -24.75 -18.29 12.15
N SER A 61 -25.18 -17.50 13.12
CA SER A 61 -24.73 -17.63 14.53
C SER A 61 -25.03 -19.00 15.14
N THR A 62 -25.96 -19.74 14.55
CA THR A 62 -26.34 -21.11 14.94
C THR A 62 -25.48 -22.18 14.28
N ASP A 63 -24.67 -21.85 13.28
CA ASP A 63 -23.81 -22.77 12.54
C ASP A 63 -22.37 -22.69 13.05
N THR A 64 -22.14 -23.31 14.21
CA THR A 64 -20.85 -23.32 14.91
C THR A 64 -19.74 -24.01 14.13
N ALA A 65 -20.09 -24.96 13.24
CA ALA A 65 -19.13 -25.64 12.39
C ALA A 65 -18.61 -24.74 11.26
N ALA A 66 -19.50 -23.97 10.62
CA ALA A 66 -19.13 -23.06 9.55
C ALA A 66 -18.27 -21.87 10.03
N HIS A 67 -18.34 -21.51 11.31
CA HIS A 67 -17.51 -20.46 11.91
C HIS A 67 -16.01 -20.79 11.88
N ALA A 68 -15.62 -22.07 12.02
CA ALA A 68 -14.22 -22.48 12.00
C ALA A 68 -13.54 -22.29 10.63
N SER A 69 -14.32 -22.33 9.55
CA SER A 69 -13.86 -22.13 8.17
C SER A 69 -14.12 -20.71 7.63
N ALA A 70 -14.68 -19.81 8.46
CA ALA A 70 -15.05 -18.48 8.02
C ALA A 70 -13.80 -17.65 7.61
N PRO A 71 -13.93 -16.68 6.69
CA PRO A 71 -12.83 -15.77 6.34
C PRO A 71 -12.26 -15.02 7.56
N ALA A 72 -13.11 -14.73 8.55
CA ALA A 72 -12.72 -14.10 9.81
C ALA A 72 -11.94 -15.02 10.76
N ALA A 73 -12.01 -16.34 10.56
CA ALA A 73 -11.24 -17.34 11.30
C ALA A 73 -9.86 -17.62 10.66
N GLN A 74 -9.59 -17.05 9.48
CA GLN A 74 -8.28 -17.14 8.85
C GLN A 74 -7.23 -16.42 9.69
N SER A 75 -6.01 -16.94 9.70
CA SER A 75 -4.88 -16.34 10.40
C SER A 75 -4.70 -14.88 9.97
N ALA A 76 -4.49 -14.00 10.96
CA ALA A 76 -4.16 -12.60 10.70
C ALA A 76 -2.88 -12.52 9.84
N SER A 77 -2.83 -11.53 8.95
CA SER A 77 -1.59 -11.20 8.23
C SER A 77 -0.49 -10.88 9.23
N GLY A 78 0.76 -11.20 8.89
CA GLY A 78 1.90 -10.89 9.73
C GLY A 78 2.05 -9.38 9.97
N ASN A 79 2.95 -9.01 10.90
CA ASN A 79 3.30 -7.61 11.09
C ASN A 79 3.86 -7.04 9.77
N SER A 80 3.25 -5.96 9.28
CA SER A 80 3.59 -5.35 7.99
C SER A 80 3.76 -3.85 8.13
N TRP A 81 4.85 -3.33 7.56
CA TRP A 81 5.20 -1.91 7.50
C TRP A 81 4.69 -1.24 6.22
N TRP A 82 4.23 -2.03 5.24
CA TRP A 82 3.69 -1.56 3.98
C TRP A 82 2.49 -0.60 4.10
N PRO A 83 1.52 -0.78 5.03
CA PRO A 83 0.44 0.19 5.21
C PRO A 83 0.95 1.60 5.51
N LEU A 84 1.98 1.69 6.37
CA LEU A 84 2.62 2.97 6.70
C LEU A 84 3.35 3.54 5.49
N ALA A 85 4.08 2.71 4.75
CA ALA A 85 4.78 3.13 3.55
C ALA A 85 3.81 3.65 2.46
N SER A 86 2.68 2.98 2.25
CA SER A 86 1.60 3.42 1.36
C SER A 86 0.97 4.74 1.81
N ALA A 87 0.77 4.95 3.12
CA ALA A 87 0.27 6.22 3.64
C ALA A 87 1.26 7.37 3.39
N LEU A 88 2.55 7.13 3.62
CA LEU A 88 3.61 8.11 3.36
C LEU A 88 3.74 8.42 1.86
N SER A 89 3.64 7.42 0.98
CA SER A 89 3.70 7.64 -0.47
C SER A 89 2.50 8.45 -0.97
N LEU A 90 1.30 8.19 -0.44
CA LEU A 90 0.12 9.01 -0.73
C LEU A 90 0.27 10.45 -0.21
N GLY A 91 0.85 10.62 0.97
CA GLY A 91 1.22 11.94 1.48
C GLY A 91 2.14 12.68 0.50
N MET A 92 3.12 12.00 -0.09
CA MET A 92 4.00 12.56 -1.11
C MET A 92 3.27 12.93 -2.40
N VAL A 93 2.23 12.19 -2.80
CA VAL A 93 1.36 12.56 -3.94
C VAL A 93 0.67 13.89 -3.64
N VAL A 94 0.08 14.05 -2.44
CA VAL A 94 -0.60 15.30 -2.04
C VAL A 94 0.37 16.47 -2.01
N VAL A 95 1.56 16.29 -1.42
CA VAL A 95 2.62 17.32 -1.40
C VAL A 95 3.07 17.66 -2.82
N GLY A 96 3.22 16.66 -3.69
CA GLY A 96 3.61 16.83 -5.08
C GLY A 96 2.59 17.61 -5.90
N LEU A 97 1.29 17.42 -5.62
CA LEU A 97 0.20 18.13 -6.30
C LEU A 97 0.31 19.64 -6.12
N ILE A 98 0.80 20.09 -4.97
CA ILE A 98 0.96 21.51 -4.64
C ILE A 98 2.35 22.03 -5.03
N SER A 99 3.40 21.20 -4.84
CA SER A 99 4.79 21.69 -4.89
C SER A 99 5.40 21.64 -6.29
N SER A 100 5.43 20.45 -6.93
CA SER A 100 6.03 20.30 -8.25
C SER A 100 5.59 19.02 -8.96
N PRO A 101 5.43 19.05 -10.31
CA PRO A 101 5.11 17.86 -11.08
C PRO A 101 6.12 16.72 -10.95
N GLY A 102 7.39 17.03 -10.66
CA GLY A 102 8.43 16.02 -10.43
C GLY A 102 8.17 15.19 -9.17
N ILE A 103 7.91 15.86 -8.05
CA ILE A 103 7.59 15.19 -6.77
C ILE A 103 6.29 14.40 -6.90
N PHE A 104 5.29 14.93 -7.60
CA PHE A 104 4.03 14.24 -7.87
C PHE A 104 4.23 12.90 -8.59
N LYS A 105 5.02 12.88 -9.67
CA LYS A 105 5.33 11.65 -10.42
C LYS A 105 6.04 10.61 -9.55
N ILE A 106 6.98 11.05 -8.71
CA ILE A 106 7.68 10.17 -7.77
C ILE A 106 6.70 9.61 -6.73
N GLY A 107 5.82 10.45 -6.18
CA GLY A 107 4.79 10.01 -5.23
C GLY A 107 3.85 8.95 -5.82
N ILE A 108 3.43 9.10 -7.08
CA ILE A 108 2.62 8.10 -7.77
C ILE A 108 3.40 6.79 -7.94
N ALA A 109 4.63 6.86 -8.44
CA ALA A 109 5.47 5.68 -8.64
C ALA A 109 5.68 4.92 -7.32
N LEU A 110 5.98 5.64 -6.24
CA LEU A 110 6.09 5.05 -4.90
C LEU A 110 4.77 4.46 -4.42
N SER A 111 3.63 5.13 -4.66
CA SER A 111 2.33 4.61 -4.25
C SER A 111 2.01 3.27 -4.93
N ILE A 112 2.26 3.17 -6.24
CA ILE A 112 2.09 1.91 -6.98
C ILE A 112 2.99 0.82 -6.39
N ALA A 113 4.26 1.12 -6.11
CA ALA A 113 5.19 0.15 -5.53
C ALA A 113 4.75 -0.30 -4.13
N MET A 114 4.44 0.62 -3.22
CA MET A 114 4.08 0.30 -1.84
C MET A 114 2.74 -0.44 -1.76
N PHE A 115 1.73 -0.02 -2.53
CA PHE A 115 0.46 -0.76 -2.62
C PHE A 115 0.64 -2.13 -3.25
N GLY A 116 1.48 -2.25 -4.29
CA GLY A 116 1.81 -3.53 -4.91
C GLY A 116 2.43 -4.50 -3.92
N GLU A 117 3.48 -4.08 -3.20
CA GLU A 117 4.12 -4.88 -2.15
C GLU A 117 3.14 -5.26 -1.05
N TRP A 118 2.29 -4.33 -0.62
CA TRP A 118 1.29 -4.62 0.40
C TRP A 118 0.29 -5.67 -0.06
N MET A 119 -0.23 -5.55 -1.29
CA MET A 119 -1.16 -6.53 -1.86
C MET A 119 -0.52 -7.89 -2.02
N ILE A 120 0.70 -7.96 -2.55
CA ILE A 120 1.40 -9.23 -2.76
C ILE A 120 1.72 -9.89 -1.41
N THR A 121 2.14 -9.11 -0.41
CA THR A 121 2.39 -9.63 0.95
C THR A 121 1.11 -10.24 1.52
N ASN A 122 -0.02 -9.50 1.50
CA ASN A 122 -1.31 -9.99 2.00
C ASN A 122 -1.82 -11.23 1.25
N TRP A 123 -1.55 -11.32 -0.05
CA TRP A 123 -1.87 -12.49 -0.86
C TRP A 123 -0.99 -13.69 -0.47
N SER A 124 0.32 -13.47 -0.35
CA SER A 124 1.29 -14.52 -0.04
C SER A 124 1.08 -15.10 1.36
N ASP A 125 0.72 -14.26 2.34
CA ASP A 125 0.37 -14.68 3.71
C ASP A 125 -0.79 -15.69 3.75
N ARG A 126 -1.63 -15.71 2.70
CA ARG A 126 -2.81 -16.58 2.60
C ARG A 126 -2.61 -17.75 1.62
N ALA A 127 -1.41 -17.92 1.07
CA ALA A 127 -1.13 -18.98 0.10
C ALA A 127 -1.16 -20.39 0.73
N SER A 128 -0.76 -20.52 1.98
CA SER A 128 -0.76 -21.77 2.75
C SER A 128 -0.80 -21.51 4.26
N ALA A 129 -1.09 -22.55 5.05
CA ALA A 129 -0.99 -22.52 6.50
C ALA A 129 0.47 -22.50 7.02
N ASN A 130 1.45 -22.79 6.15
CA ASN A 130 2.88 -22.78 6.50
C ASN A 130 3.55 -21.45 6.12
N ALA A 131 3.96 -20.67 7.12
CA ALA A 131 4.63 -19.39 6.93
C ALA A 131 5.91 -19.47 6.09
N ALA A 132 6.71 -20.55 6.22
CA ALA A 132 7.94 -20.71 5.45
C ALA A 132 7.67 -20.92 3.95
N TYR A 133 6.54 -21.53 3.61
CA TYR A 133 6.11 -21.68 2.23
C TYR A 133 5.64 -20.35 1.64
N ASN A 134 4.87 -19.58 2.43
CA ASN A 134 4.34 -18.28 2.03
C ASN A 134 5.45 -17.28 1.65
N GLU A 135 6.51 -17.20 2.46
CA GLU A 135 7.66 -16.34 2.16
C GLU A 135 8.37 -16.77 0.85
N LYS A 136 8.48 -18.07 0.62
CA LYS A 136 9.08 -18.59 -0.61
C LYS A 136 8.26 -18.22 -1.85
N VAL A 137 6.94 -18.32 -1.77
CA VAL A 137 6.01 -17.94 -2.85
C VAL A 137 6.08 -16.45 -3.13
N ARG A 138 6.09 -15.61 -2.08
CA ARG A 138 6.31 -14.16 -2.22
C ARG A 138 7.62 -13.91 -2.97
N GLY A 139 8.70 -14.54 -2.53
CA GLY A 139 10.02 -14.36 -3.13
C GLY A 139 10.08 -14.71 -4.62
N TRP A 140 9.34 -15.72 -5.08
CA TRP A 140 9.29 -16.06 -6.51
C TRP A 140 8.62 -14.98 -7.37
N VAL A 141 7.61 -14.30 -6.83
CA VAL A 141 6.87 -13.25 -7.54
C VAL A 141 7.62 -11.92 -7.48
N VAL A 142 8.14 -11.59 -6.30
CA VAL A 142 8.62 -10.24 -6.00
C VAL A 142 10.12 -10.07 -6.28
N HIS A 143 10.98 -11.02 -5.88
CA HIS A 143 12.43 -10.86 -5.99
C HIS A 143 12.96 -10.56 -7.41
N PRO A 144 12.40 -11.13 -8.50
CA PRO A 144 12.87 -10.81 -9.86
C PRO A 144 12.82 -9.33 -10.21
N LEU A 145 11.90 -8.58 -9.59
CA LEU A 145 11.67 -7.16 -9.86
C LEU A 145 12.14 -6.27 -8.70
N GLU A 146 11.89 -6.68 -7.44
CA GLU A 146 12.28 -5.94 -6.24
C GLU A 146 13.81 -5.80 -6.12
N ILE A 147 14.58 -6.86 -6.38
CA ILE A 147 16.05 -6.79 -6.21
C ILE A 147 16.69 -5.83 -7.22
N PRO A 148 16.42 -5.92 -8.54
CA PRO A 148 17.01 -4.98 -9.49
C PRO A 148 16.53 -3.54 -9.29
N ILE A 149 15.24 -3.33 -9.05
CA ILE A 149 14.68 -1.98 -8.88
C ILE A 149 15.14 -1.37 -7.56
N GLY A 150 15.08 -2.13 -6.46
CA GLY A 150 15.57 -1.69 -5.16
C GLY A 150 17.06 -1.33 -5.21
N GLY A 151 17.87 -2.16 -5.88
CA GLY A 151 19.28 -1.86 -6.13
C GLY A 151 19.50 -0.60 -6.95
N ALA A 152 18.74 -0.41 -8.04
CA ALA A 152 18.83 0.76 -8.89
C ALA A 152 18.40 2.05 -8.16
N LEU A 153 17.33 2.00 -7.37
CA LEU A 153 16.86 3.11 -6.55
C LEU A 153 17.87 3.48 -5.48
N LEU A 154 18.39 2.48 -4.74
CA LEU A 154 19.41 2.71 -3.73
C LEU A 154 20.66 3.35 -4.35
N MET A 155 21.12 2.83 -5.49
CA MET A 155 22.25 3.40 -6.23
C MET A 155 21.96 4.84 -6.67
N THR A 156 20.77 5.10 -7.19
CA THR A 156 20.35 6.46 -7.60
C THR A 156 20.40 7.43 -6.44
N VAL A 157 19.89 7.03 -5.27
CA VAL A 157 19.94 7.85 -4.04
C VAL A 157 21.38 8.11 -3.62
N ILE A 158 22.26 7.11 -3.66
CA ILE A 158 23.68 7.27 -3.32
C ILE A 158 24.37 8.25 -4.28
N VAL A 159 24.19 8.07 -5.59
CA VAL A 159 24.83 8.91 -6.62
C VAL A 159 24.36 10.36 -6.53
N LEU A 160 23.05 10.58 -6.38
CA LEU A 160 22.49 11.94 -6.25
C LEU A 160 22.92 12.61 -4.95
N SER A 161 22.93 11.87 -3.84
CA SER A 161 23.43 12.37 -2.55
C SER A 161 24.89 12.77 -2.66
N PHE A 162 25.73 11.91 -3.25
CA PHE A 162 27.14 12.19 -3.47
C PHE A 162 27.36 13.43 -4.34
N SER A 163 26.63 13.53 -5.47
CA SER A 163 26.66 14.69 -6.35
C SER A 163 26.31 15.98 -5.60
N ARG A 164 25.24 15.97 -4.82
CA ARG A 164 24.79 17.12 -4.01
C ARG A 164 25.81 17.53 -2.95
N ILE A 165 26.37 16.56 -2.23
CA ILE A 165 27.36 16.82 -1.18
C ILE A 165 28.62 17.43 -1.80
N MET A 166 29.17 16.83 -2.85
CA MET A 166 30.39 17.35 -3.49
C MET A 166 30.17 18.73 -4.12
N LEU A 167 28.98 19.01 -4.64
CA LEU A 167 28.65 20.33 -5.16
C LEU A 167 28.59 21.40 -4.05
N SER A 168 28.32 20.99 -2.81
CA SER A 168 28.29 21.91 -1.66
C SER A 168 29.66 22.14 -0.99
N VAL A 169 30.66 21.33 -1.34
CA VAL A 169 31.99 21.37 -0.73
C VAL A 169 32.93 22.27 -1.56
N ALA A 170 33.76 23.05 -0.87
CA ALA A 170 34.79 23.86 -1.52
C ALA A 170 35.83 22.98 -2.24
N SER A 171 36.31 23.43 -3.41
CA SER A 171 37.26 22.68 -4.26
C SER A 171 38.53 22.25 -3.55
N GLU A 172 39.01 23.03 -2.58
CA GLU A 172 40.19 22.72 -1.76
C GLU A 172 39.94 21.60 -0.73
N SER A 173 38.70 21.45 -0.27
CA SER A 173 38.32 20.48 0.78
C SER A 173 37.95 19.10 0.22
N GLY A 174 37.56 19.02 -1.07
CA GLY A 174 37.15 17.78 -1.72
C GLY A 174 38.18 16.64 -1.61
N PRO A 175 39.46 16.85 -1.97
CA PRO A 175 40.50 15.83 -1.86
C PRO A 175 40.71 15.32 -0.42
N ILE A 176 40.60 16.21 0.57
CA ILE A 176 40.77 15.87 1.99
C ILE A 176 39.63 14.96 2.45
N ILE A 177 38.38 15.29 2.11
CA ILE A 177 37.22 14.45 2.44
C ILE A 177 37.37 13.06 1.81
N PHE A 178 37.79 12.99 0.56
CA PHE A 178 38.03 11.72 -0.12
C PHE A 178 39.15 10.89 0.52
N ALA A 179 40.25 11.54 0.91
CA ALA A 179 41.35 10.85 1.60
C ALA A 179 40.89 10.29 2.94
N VAL A 180 40.12 11.06 3.73
CA VAL A 180 39.60 10.61 5.03
C VAL A 180 38.59 9.47 4.87
N VAL A 181 37.60 9.63 3.99
CA VAL A 181 36.58 8.59 3.75
C VAL A 181 37.21 7.33 3.16
N GLY A 182 38.09 7.48 2.16
CA GLY A 182 38.81 6.36 1.56
C GLY A 182 39.67 5.61 2.57
N THR A 183 40.37 6.33 3.45
CA THR A 183 41.14 5.73 4.55
C THR A 183 40.22 4.98 5.53
N ALA A 184 39.07 5.57 5.91
CA ALA A 184 38.11 4.92 6.78
C ALA A 184 37.54 3.62 6.17
N VAL A 185 37.23 3.63 4.88
CA VAL A 185 36.75 2.45 4.15
C VAL A 185 37.84 1.37 4.06
N LEU A 186 39.08 1.74 3.74
CA LEU A 186 40.21 0.80 3.67
C LEU A 186 40.56 0.20 5.03
N VAL A 187 40.55 1.02 6.10
CA VAL A 187 40.75 0.56 7.48
C VAL A 187 39.60 -0.33 7.92
N GLY A 188 38.35 0.06 7.69
CA GLY A 188 37.18 -0.77 8.01
C GLY A 188 37.19 -2.10 7.26
N GLY A 189 37.45 -2.06 5.95
CA GLY A 189 37.54 -3.25 5.10
C GLY A 189 38.69 -4.18 5.50
N SER A 190 39.85 -3.63 5.87
CA SER A 190 40.98 -4.43 6.35
C SER A 190 40.69 -5.07 7.72
N LEU A 191 40.04 -4.35 8.65
CA LEU A 191 39.61 -4.92 9.94
C LEU A 191 38.61 -6.07 9.76
N VAL A 192 37.65 -5.95 8.83
CA VAL A 192 36.72 -7.03 8.49
C VAL A 192 37.45 -8.21 7.82
N SER A 193 38.39 -7.92 6.92
CA SER A 193 39.19 -8.95 6.22
C SER A 193 40.08 -9.77 7.16
N VAL A 194 40.66 -9.12 8.18
CA VAL A 194 41.52 -9.77 9.18
C VAL A 194 40.71 -10.58 10.20
N ARG A 195 39.42 -10.29 10.40
CA ARG A 195 38.51 -11.18 11.13
C ARG A 195 38.17 -12.43 10.30
N ARG A 196 39.14 -13.34 10.17
CA ARG A 196 38.92 -14.72 9.75
C ARG A 196 38.80 -15.62 10.98
N GLY A 197 37.58 -16.08 11.23
CA GLY A 197 37.26 -17.33 11.95
C GLY A 197 37.42 -17.32 13.47
N VAL A 198 36.31 -17.09 14.17
CA VAL A 198 35.84 -18.00 15.24
C VAL A 198 34.39 -18.33 14.94
#